data_AF-A0A7U7C8T8-F1
#
_entry.id   AF-A0A7U7C8T8-F1
#
_cell.length_a   1.000
_cell.length_b   1.000
_cell.length_c   1.000
_cell.angle_alpha   90.00
_cell.angle_beta   90.00
_cell.angle_gamma   90.00
#
_symmetry.space_group_name_H-M   'P 1'
#
loop_
_entity.id
_entity.type
_entity.pdbx_description
1 polymer ?
#
loop_
_entity_poly.entity_id
_entity_poly.type
_entity_poly.pdbx_seq_one_letter_code
_entity_poly.pdbx_strand_id
1 'polypeptide(L)'
;MELKQPSETTFYAILERLEIGSKLITMDMFSPYYQLAKQLFPNAKIVLDRFHIVQHLSRDMNRVRIQIMNQFDRKSQEYRALKRYWKLIQQDSRKLSDKRFYRPMFRMHLTNKEILEKLLSYSDELRQHYELYQFLLFHFQEKNSDHFFCLIEQEIATVNPIFQTVFKTFLKDKDKVLNAMELPYSNAKLEATNNLIKVIKRNAFGFRNFEKFKKRILIALNIKKERTKFILSRC
;
A
#
# COMPACT_ATOMS: atom_id res chain seq x y z
N MET A 1 -23.89 2.35 -24.52
CA MET A 1 -24.66 1.09 -24.42
C MET A 1 -24.65 0.69 -22.96
N GLU A 2 -25.78 0.88 -22.30
CA GLU A 2 -25.95 0.76 -20.85
C GLU A 2 -25.53 -0.61 -20.35
N LEU A 3 -24.75 -0.57 -19.27
CA LEU A 3 -24.35 -1.73 -18.50
C LEU A 3 -25.62 -2.32 -17.87
N LYS A 4 -26.17 -3.40 -18.42
CA LYS A 4 -27.01 -4.28 -17.58
C LYS A 4 -26.07 -4.96 -16.61
N GLN A 5 -26.08 -4.46 -15.37
CA GLN A 5 -25.47 -5.15 -14.23
C GLN A 5 -26.01 -6.59 -14.20
N PRO A 6 -25.18 -7.59 -13.86
CA PRO A 6 -25.71 -8.91 -13.56
C PRO A 6 -26.81 -8.76 -12.50
N SER A 7 -27.95 -9.45 -12.67
CA SER A 7 -29.02 -9.40 -11.67
C SER A 7 -28.45 -9.77 -10.32
N GLU A 8 -28.85 -9.05 -9.27
CA GLU A 8 -28.45 -9.32 -7.88
C GLU A 8 -28.54 -10.81 -7.56
N THR A 9 -29.59 -11.49 -8.04
CA THR A 9 -29.83 -12.93 -7.91
C THR A 9 -28.69 -13.80 -8.44
N THR A 10 -28.03 -13.41 -9.53
CA THR A 10 -26.90 -14.18 -10.10
C THR A 10 -25.62 -14.00 -9.28
N PHE A 11 -25.44 -12.83 -8.65
CA PHE A 11 -24.32 -12.55 -7.78
C PHE A 11 -24.48 -13.26 -6.43
N TYR A 12 -25.67 -13.20 -5.84
CA TYR A 12 -26.02 -13.96 -4.64
C TYR A 12 -25.91 -15.48 -4.85
N ALA A 13 -26.37 -16.02 -5.98
CA ALA A 13 -26.26 -17.46 -6.26
C ALA A 13 -24.82 -17.97 -6.45
N ILE A 14 -23.89 -17.12 -6.92
CA ILE A 14 -22.45 -17.46 -7.00
C ILE A 14 -21.83 -17.47 -5.60
N LEU A 15 -22.28 -16.57 -4.72
CA LEU A 15 -21.84 -16.51 -3.32
C LEU A 15 -22.45 -17.63 -2.48
N GLU A 16 -23.66 -18.09 -2.79
CA GLU A 16 -24.37 -19.16 -2.09
C GLU A 16 -23.81 -20.56 -2.48
N ARG A 17 -23.34 -20.74 -3.72
CA ARG A 17 -22.64 -21.96 -4.18
C ARG A 17 -21.22 -22.11 -3.64
N LEU A 18 -20.62 -21.01 -3.19
CA LEU A 18 -19.39 -21.02 -2.45
C LEU A 18 -19.82 -21.10 -0.98
N GLU A 19 -19.83 -22.28 -0.36
CA GLU A 19 -20.02 -22.46 1.09
C GLU A 19 -18.88 -21.78 1.88
N ILE A 20 -18.79 -20.46 1.78
CA ILE A 20 -17.78 -19.65 2.41
C ILE A 20 -18.49 -19.02 3.59
N GLY A 21 -18.55 -19.80 4.67
CA GLY A 21 -18.53 -19.26 6.01
C GLY A 21 -17.19 -18.56 6.24
N SER A 22 -16.89 -17.49 5.49
CA SER A 22 -15.68 -16.71 5.68
C SER A 22 -15.81 -16.02 7.02
N LYS A 23 -15.12 -16.57 8.01
CA LYS A 23 -14.83 -15.86 9.26
C LYS A 23 -14.02 -14.57 9.01
N LEU A 24 -13.45 -14.40 7.80
CA LEU A 24 -12.49 -13.36 7.49
C LEU A 24 -12.50 -12.91 6.02
N ILE A 25 -12.43 -11.59 5.78
CA ILE A 25 -12.34 -10.96 4.45
C ILE A 25 -11.14 -10.02 4.41
N THR A 26 -10.28 -10.16 3.39
CA THR A 26 -9.21 -9.20 3.11
C THR A 26 -9.67 -8.21 2.04
N MET A 27 -9.49 -6.91 2.27
CA MET A 27 -9.86 -5.88 1.28
C MET A 27 -9.01 -4.61 1.36
N ASP A 28 -9.12 -3.78 0.34
CA ASP A 28 -8.53 -2.44 0.31
C ASP A 28 -9.37 -1.46 1.14
N MET A 29 -8.79 -0.32 1.51
CA MET A 29 -9.43 0.73 2.33
C MET A 29 -10.48 1.58 1.56
N PHE A 30 -11.22 0.99 0.62
CA PHE A 30 -12.20 1.69 -0.21
C PHE A 30 -13.61 1.58 0.40
N SER A 31 -14.22 2.73 0.72
CA SER A 31 -15.47 2.79 1.50
C SER A 31 -16.63 1.93 0.96
N PRO A 32 -16.89 1.88 -0.37
CA PRO A 32 -17.94 1.02 -0.91
C PRO A 32 -17.73 -0.49 -0.66
N TYR A 33 -16.48 -0.96 -0.55
CA TYR A 33 -16.21 -2.37 -0.23
C TYR A 33 -16.62 -2.72 1.19
N TYR A 34 -16.51 -1.78 2.14
CA TYR A 34 -16.99 -2.01 3.50
C TYR A 34 -18.50 -2.20 3.56
N GLN A 35 -19.26 -1.39 2.81
CA GLN A 35 -20.72 -1.50 2.77
C GLN A 35 -21.13 -2.85 2.21
N LEU A 36 -20.52 -3.24 1.08
CA LEU A 36 -20.78 -4.52 0.44
C LEU A 36 -20.39 -5.70 1.33
N ALA A 37 -19.22 -5.66 1.97
CA ALA A 37 -18.77 -6.75 2.82
C ALA A 37 -19.68 -6.95 4.05
N LYS A 38 -20.18 -5.86 4.66
CA LYS A 38 -21.14 -5.96 5.75
C LYS A 38 -22.49 -6.52 5.33
N GLN A 39 -22.96 -6.19 4.12
CA GLN A 39 -24.21 -6.71 3.58
C GLN A 39 -24.12 -8.20 3.25
N LEU A 40 -23.02 -8.63 2.62
CA LEU A 40 -22.84 -10.02 2.19
C LEU A 40 -22.36 -10.94 3.31
N PHE A 41 -21.55 -10.41 4.23
CA PHE A 41 -20.86 -11.20 5.26
C PHE A 41 -20.84 -10.45 6.60
N PRO A 42 -22.01 -10.26 7.24
CA PRO A 42 -22.13 -9.45 8.45
C PRO A 42 -21.27 -9.96 9.62
N ASN A 43 -20.96 -11.26 9.66
CA ASN A 43 -20.17 -11.90 10.72
C ASN A 43 -18.67 -12.04 10.40
N ALA A 44 -18.21 -11.56 9.24
CA ALA A 44 -16.82 -11.71 8.84
C ALA A 44 -15.92 -10.64 9.47
N LYS A 45 -14.76 -11.04 10.00
CA LYS A 45 -13.71 -10.11 10.38
C LYS A 45 -13.07 -9.50 9.14
N ILE A 46 -12.94 -8.18 9.11
CA ILE A 46 -12.31 -7.49 7.98
C ILE A 46 -10.82 -7.27 8.30
N VAL A 47 -9.97 -7.60 7.34
CA VAL A 47 -8.52 -7.38 7.36
C VAL A 47 -8.17 -6.42 6.23
N LEU A 48 -7.52 -5.32 6.57
CA LEU A 48 -7.06 -4.40 5.53
C LEU A 48 -5.78 -4.90 4.87
N ASP A 49 -5.61 -4.58 3.60
CA ASP A 49 -4.34 -4.81 2.94
C ASP A 49 -3.23 -3.94 3.57
N ARG A 50 -2.23 -4.61 4.15
CA ARG A 50 -1.04 -4.01 4.76
C ARG A 50 -0.31 -3.06 3.80
N PHE A 51 -0.29 -3.39 2.51
CA PHE A 51 0.36 -2.53 1.51
C PHE A 51 -0.31 -1.17 1.46
N HIS A 52 -1.64 -1.11 1.51
CA HIS A 52 -2.37 0.16 1.46
C HIS A 52 -2.14 1.01 2.71
N ILE A 53 -2.07 0.40 3.90
CA ILE A 53 -1.73 1.11 5.15
C ILE A 53 -0.36 1.80 5.02
N VAL A 54 0.68 1.06 4.66
CA VAL A 54 2.03 1.60 4.46
C VAL A 54 2.08 2.63 3.34
N GLN A 55 1.34 2.38 2.25
CA GLN A 55 1.26 3.26 1.10
C GLN A 55 0.62 4.60 1.44
N HIS A 56 -0.41 4.64 2.29
CA HIS A 56 -1.03 5.88 2.75
C HIS A 56 -0.02 6.75 3.51
N LEU A 57 0.67 6.17 4.50
CA LEU A 57 1.73 6.86 5.24
C LEU A 57 2.84 7.39 4.31
N SER A 58 3.29 6.58 3.36
CA SER A 58 4.35 6.96 2.41
C SER A 58 3.94 8.10 1.47
N ARG A 59 2.67 8.12 1.04
CA ARG A 59 2.10 9.19 0.22
C ARG A 59 2.04 10.51 1.00
N ASP A 60 1.59 10.46 2.23
CA ASP A 60 1.48 11.65 3.08
C ASP A 60 2.86 12.21 3.44
N MET A 61 3.84 11.36 3.76
CA MET A 61 5.23 11.79 3.94
C MET A 61 5.79 12.48 2.69
N ASN A 62 5.50 11.95 1.50
CA ASN A 62 5.94 12.60 0.26
C ASN A 62 5.21 13.91 0.00
N ARG A 63 3.94 14.06 0.39
CA ARG A 63 3.21 15.33 0.29
C ARG A 63 3.80 16.38 1.23
N VAL A 64 4.12 16.03 2.47
CA VAL A 64 4.83 16.93 3.42
C VAL A 64 6.18 17.34 2.84
N ARG A 65 6.96 16.37 2.34
CA ARG A 65 8.24 16.66 1.68
C ARG A 65 8.08 17.61 0.48
N ILE A 66 7.03 17.46 -0.35
CA ILE A 66 6.75 18.37 -1.47
C ILE A 66 6.40 19.77 -0.96
N GLN A 67 5.56 19.86 0.08
CA GLN A 67 5.18 21.13 0.70
C GLN A 67 6.43 21.89 1.16
N ILE A 68 7.32 21.23 1.92
CA ILE A 68 8.57 21.80 2.41
C ILE A 68 9.52 22.13 1.24
N MET A 69 9.69 21.20 0.30
CA MET A 69 10.54 21.41 -0.89
C MET A 69 10.14 22.67 -1.66
N ASN A 70 8.84 22.94 -1.81
CA ASN A 70 8.34 24.08 -2.58
C ASN A 70 8.53 25.44 -1.85
N GLN A 71 8.96 25.46 -0.59
CA GLN A 71 9.33 26.68 0.12
C GLN A 71 10.73 27.20 -0.30
N PHE A 72 11.57 26.31 -0.84
CA PHE A 72 12.90 26.68 -1.33
C PHE A 72 12.86 27.21 -2.77
N ASP A 73 13.83 28.08 -3.11
CA ASP A 73 14.03 28.51 -4.49
C ASP A 73 14.35 27.32 -5.41
N ARG A 74 13.76 27.29 -6.61
CA ARG A 74 13.88 26.13 -7.52
C ARG A 74 15.31 25.89 -8.02
N LYS A 75 16.19 26.89 -7.96
CA LYS A 75 17.60 26.80 -8.33
C LYS A 75 18.49 26.42 -7.14
N SER A 76 17.96 26.47 -5.91
CA SER A 76 18.70 26.14 -4.69
C SER A 76 19.16 24.68 -4.64
N GLN A 77 20.20 24.40 -3.86
CA GLN A 77 20.70 23.04 -3.70
C GLN A 77 19.69 22.17 -2.94
N GLU A 78 19.02 22.74 -1.95
CA GLU A 78 17.99 22.13 -1.10
C GLU A 78 16.81 21.62 -1.94
N TYR A 79 16.22 22.49 -2.76
CA TYR A 79 15.12 22.12 -3.67
C TYR A 79 15.52 20.93 -4.55
N ARG A 80 16.70 21.03 -5.19
CA ARG A 80 17.18 20.00 -6.11
C ARG A 80 17.50 18.69 -5.37
N ALA A 81 18.02 18.76 -4.15
CA ALA A 81 18.34 17.61 -3.33
C ALA A 81 17.10 16.87 -2.82
N LEU A 82 16.14 17.60 -2.26
CA LEU A 82 14.85 17.05 -1.84
C LEU A 82 14.10 16.43 -3.02
N LYS A 83 14.18 17.03 -4.21
CA LYS A 83 13.60 16.48 -5.43
C LYS A 83 14.33 15.24 -5.94
N ARG A 84 15.66 15.22 -5.95
CA ARG A 84 16.46 14.12 -6.52
C ARG A 84 16.42 12.88 -5.65
N TYR A 85 16.52 13.06 -4.33
CA TYR A 85 16.70 11.97 -3.37
C TYR A 85 15.44 11.64 -2.57
N TRP A 86 14.26 12.09 -3.02
CA TRP A 86 12.98 11.87 -2.33
C TRP A 86 12.71 10.41 -1.93
N LYS A 87 13.19 9.44 -2.71
CA LYS A 87 13.04 8.01 -2.40
C LYS A 87 13.74 7.59 -1.10
N LEU A 88 14.83 8.26 -0.72
CA LEU A 88 15.53 7.97 0.54
C LEU A 88 14.70 8.35 1.76
N ILE A 89 13.90 9.41 1.65
CA ILE A 89 12.98 9.87 2.71
C ILE A 89 11.84 8.85 2.92
N GLN A 90 11.40 8.17 1.85
CA GLN A 90 10.36 7.14 1.94
C GLN A 90 10.88 5.75 2.30
N GLN A 91 12.18 5.49 2.12
CA GLN A 91 12.74 4.19 2.36
C GLN A 91 12.80 3.91 3.87
N ASP A 92 12.50 2.67 4.25
CA ASP A 92 12.74 2.15 5.60
C ASP A 92 14.22 2.32 5.95
N SER A 93 14.49 3.13 6.98
CA SER A 93 15.83 3.52 7.43
C SER A 93 16.74 2.31 7.69
N ARG A 94 16.17 1.21 8.17
CA ARG A 94 16.86 -0.05 8.48
C ARG A 94 17.38 -0.77 7.23
N LYS A 95 16.87 -0.41 6.05
CA LYS A 95 17.21 -0.99 4.75
C LYS A 95 18.11 -0.08 3.92
N LEU A 96 18.56 1.05 4.45
CA LEU A 96 19.45 1.96 3.73
C LEU A 96 20.82 1.31 3.57
N SER A 97 21.32 1.33 2.33
CA SER A 97 22.64 0.79 2.01
C SER A 97 23.75 1.69 2.56
N ASP A 98 24.74 1.05 3.18
CA ASP A 98 25.99 1.69 3.63
C ASP A 98 27.03 1.83 2.50
N LYS A 99 26.70 1.41 1.27
CA LYS A 99 27.60 1.57 0.14
C LYS A 99 27.80 3.05 -0.17
N ARG A 100 29.08 3.42 -0.24
CA ARG A 100 29.52 4.79 -0.49
C ARG A 100 29.81 5.01 -1.96
N PHE A 101 29.32 6.12 -2.50
CA PHE A 101 29.44 6.43 -3.93
C PHE A 101 29.53 7.94 -4.14
N TYR A 102 30.18 8.36 -5.23
CA TYR A 102 30.24 9.77 -5.59
C TYR A 102 28.83 10.34 -5.83
N ARG A 103 28.54 11.51 -5.25
CA ARG A 103 27.27 12.23 -5.40
C ARG A 103 27.54 13.61 -5.99
N PRO A 104 27.32 13.80 -7.30
CA PRO A 104 27.60 15.08 -7.98
C PRO A 104 26.94 16.30 -7.33
N MET A 105 25.75 16.10 -6.75
CA MET A 105 25.00 17.15 -6.06
C MET A 105 25.70 17.69 -4.81
N PHE A 106 26.50 16.86 -4.13
CA PHE A 106 27.25 17.23 -2.94
C PHE A 106 28.76 17.30 -3.19
N ARG A 107 29.21 16.94 -4.40
CA ARG A 107 30.63 16.89 -4.81
C ARG A 107 31.52 16.05 -3.89
N MET A 108 30.96 14.99 -3.33
CA MET A 108 31.67 14.09 -2.42
C MET A 108 31.09 12.67 -2.46
N HIS A 109 31.83 11.72 -1.92
CA HIS A 109 31.39 10.34 -1.75
C HIS A 109 30.54 10.25 -0.47
N LEU A 110 29.30 9.77 -0.60
CA LEU A 110 28.37 9.65 0.52
C LEU A 110 27.62 8.30 0.49
N THR A 111 27.26 7.80 1.66
CA THR A 111 26.28 6.74 1.83
C THR A 111 24.86 7.30 1.71
N ASN A 112 23.86 6.41 1.62
CA ASN A 112 22.46 6.86 1.59
C ASN A 112 22.02 7.47 2.94
N LYS A 113 22.58 7.00 4.06
CA LYS A 113 22.31 7.56 5.40
C LYS A 113 22.84 8.99 5.51
N GLU A 114 24.06 9.24 5.05
CA GLU A 114 24.66 10.59 5.09
C GLU A 114 23.91 11.58 4.20
N ILE A 115 23.42 11.12 3.04
CA ILE A 115 22.56 11.95 2.18
C ILE A 115 21.27 12.26 2.90
N LEU A 116 20.62 11.25 3.48
CA LEU A 116 19.38 11.44 4.22
C LEU A 116 19.56 12.46 5.36
N GLU A 117 20.60 12.35 6.19
CA GLU A 117 20.88 13.34 7.24
C GLU A 117 21.04 14.76 6.69
N LYS A 118 21.71 14.92 5.54
CA LYS A 118 21.79 16.23 4.86
C LYS A 118 20.43 16.73 4.36
N LEU A 119 19.53 15.84 3.94
CA LEU A 119 18.18 16.25 3.55
C LEU A 119 17.37 16.70 4.77
N LEU A 120 17.46 15.94 5.87
CA LEU A 120 16.75 16.23 7.12
C LEU A 120 17.29 17.48 7.82
N SER A 121 18.55 17.87 7.59
CA SER A 121 19.09 19.13 8.11
C SER A 121 18.54 20.39 7.42
N TYR A 122 17.80 20.26 6.31
CA TYR A 122 17.24 21.43 5.62
C TYR A 122 15.99 21.99 6.30
N SER A 123 15.32 21.21 7.16
CA SER A 123 14.08 21.62 7.81
C SER A 123 13.80 20.74 9.03
N ASP A 124 13.60 21.37 10.19
CA ASP A 124 13.20 20.68 11.41
C ASP A 124 11.83 20.01 11.24
N GLU A 125 10.89 20.67 10.55
CA GLU A 125 9.58 20.08 10.22
C GLU A 125 9.75 18.80 9.40
N LEU A 126 10.67 18.77 8.41
CA LEU A 126 10.94 17.58 7.62
C LEU A 126 11.50 16.44 8.48
N ARG A 127 12.44 16.76 9.39
CA ARG A 127 13.04 15.79 10.31
C ARG A 127 11.99 15.17 11.22
N GLN A 128 11.18 16.00 11.88
CA GLN A 128 10.10 15.54 12.77
C GLN A 128 9.13 14.60 12.06
N HIS A 129 8.65 14.97 10.88
CA HIS A 129 7.72 14.12 10.12
C HIS A 129 8.37 12.85 9.58
N TYR A 130 9.65 12.92 9.20
CA TYR A 130 10.41 11.73 8.82
C TYR A 130 10.53 10.75 9.98
N GLU A 131 10.89 11.22 11.17
CA GLU A 131 11.02 10.38 12.37
C GLU A 131 9.69 9.74 12.74
N LEU A 132 8.60 10.52 12.79
CA LEU A 132 7.24 10.01 12.99
C LEU A 132 6.88 8.92 11.97
N TYR A 133 7.13 9.17 10.68
CA TYR A 133 6.90 8.19 9.63
C TYR A 133 7.71 6.90 9.83
N GLN A 134 8.99 6.99 10.20
CA GLN A 134 9.84 5.83 10.43
C GLN A 134 9.42 5.04 11.68
N PHE A 135 9.02 5.70 12.76
CA PHE A 135 8.48 5.02 13.94
C PHE A 135 7.18 4.29 13.64
N LEU A 136 6.26 4.91 12.88
CA LEU A 136 5.04 4.25 12.43
C LEU A 136 5.33 3.03 11.56
N LEU A 137 6.27 3.13 10.62
CA LEU A 137 6.71 1.98 9.82
C LEU A 137 7.27 0.86 10.69
N PHE A 138 8.13 1.21 11.65
CA PHE A 138 8.76 0.26 12.57
C PHE A 138 7.69 -0.48 13.37
N HIS A 139 6.82 0.24 14.09
CA HIS A 139 5.78 -0.40 14.90
C HIS A 139 4.81 -1.24 14.05
N PHE A 140 4.49 -0.79 12.84
CA PHE A 140 3.66 -1.56 11.92
C PHE A 140 4.32 -2.87 11.48
N GLN A 141 5.60 -2.84 11.13
CA GLN A 141 6.36 -4.00 10.66
C GLN A 141 6.68 -5.00 11.78
N GLU A 142 6.98 -4.51 12.98
CA GLU A 142 7.21 -5.33 14.18
C GLU A 142 5.91 -5.78 14.87
N LYS A 143 4.75 -5.44 14.30
CA LYS A 143 3.42 -5.78 14.84
C LYS A 143 3.15 -5.25 16.25
N ASN A 144 3.77 -4.13 16.61
CA ASN A 144 3.58 -3.43 17.87
C ASN A 144 2.37 -2.48 17.79
N SER A 145 1.16 -3.04 17.75
CA SER A 145 -0.09 -2.31 17.54
C SER A 145 -0.33 -1.21 18.57
N ASP A 146 -0.08 -1.49 19.85
CA ASP A 146 -0.33 -0.54 20.93
C ASP A 146 0.53 0.71 20.76
N HIS A 147 1.81 0.54 20.46
CA HIS A 147 2.73 1.64 20.20
C HIS A 147 2.38 2.38 18.91
N PHE A 148 1.95 1.67 17.86
CA PHE A 148 1.52 2.29 16.60
C PHE A 148 0.33 3.23 16.81
N PHE A 149 -0.70 2.78 17.54
CA PHE A 149 -1.88 3.59 17.79
C PHE A 149 -1.66 4.67 18.84
N CYS A 150 -0.88 4.38 19.90
CA CYS A 150 -0.50 5.38 20.90
C CYS A 150 0.21 6.57 20.24
N LEU A 151 1.16 6.31 19.35
CA LEU A 151 1.86 7.37 18.61
C LEU A 151 0.92 8.19 17.72
N ILE A 152 -0.04 7.55 17.05
CA ILE A 152 -1.06 8.25 16.26
C ILE A 152 -1.93 9.14 17.16
N GLU A 153 -2.41 8.62 18.28
CA GLU A 153 -3.30 9.32 19.22
C GLU A 153 -2.60 10.52 19.87
N GLN A 154 -1.29 10.42 20.16
CA GLN A 154 -0.47 11.52 20.69
C GLN A 154 -0.27 12.64 19.67
N GLU A 155 0.01 12.30 18.41
CA GLU A 155 0.42 13.27 17.39
C GLU A 155 -0.77 13.87 16.62
N ILE A 156 -1.96 13.27 16.64
CA ILE A 156 -3.08 13.67 15.76
C ILE A 156 -3.50 15.14 15.87
N ALA A 157 -3.33 15.75 17.05
CA ALA A 157 -3.71 17.14 17.29
C ALA A 157 -2.70 18.16 16.73
N THR A 158 -1.43 17.79 16.67
CA THR A 158 -0.30 18.68 16.34
C THR A 158 0.35 18.38 14.99
N VAL A 159 0.16 17.17 14.46
CA VAL A 159 0.73 16.74 13.19
C VAL A 159 0.22 17.59 12.02
N ASN A 160 1.06 17.72 10.98
CA ASN A 160 0.70 18.41 9.75
C ASN A 160 -0.66 17.89 9.21
N PRO A 161 -1.57 18.78 8.77
CA PRO A 161 -2.91 18.42 8.28
C PRO A 161 -2.94 17.33 7.21
N ILE A 162 -1.87 17.17 6.44
CA ILE A 162 -1.70 16.10 5.46
C ILE A 162 -1.86 14.72 6.12
N PHE A 163 -1.29 14.49 7.30
CA PHE A 163 -1.36 13.21 8.02
C PHE A 163 -2.65 13.02 8.81
N GLN A 164 -3.35 14.10 9.17
CA GLN A 164 -4.54 14.00 10.01
C GLN A 164 -5.63 13.13 9.39
N THR A 165 -5.80 13.16 8.06
CA THR A 165 -6.82 12.35 7.38
C THR A 165 -6.52 10.85 7.48
N VAL A 166 -5.26 10.45 7.25
CA VAL A 166 -4.88 9.03 7.35
C VAL A 166 -4.97 8.56 8.80
N PHE A 167 -4.55 9.38 9.77
CA PHE A 167 -4.66 9.05 11.20
C PHE A 167 -6.11 8.87 11.64
N LYS A 168 -7.01 9.79 11.28
CA LYS A 168 -8.46 9.64 11.54
C LYS A 168 -9.02 8.37 10.91
N THR A 169 -8.56 8.01 9.71
CA THR A 169 -9.00 6.78 9.03
C THR A 169 -8.51 5.54 9.78
N PHE A 170 -7.24 5.50 10.20
CA PHE A 170 -6.70 4.38 10.96
C PHE A 170 -7.36 4.22 12.33
N LEU A 171 -7.68 5.32 13.03
CA LEU A 171 -8.43 5.26 14.29
C LEU A 171 -9.86 4.79 14.08
N LYS A 172 -10.55 5.27 13.03
CA LYS A 172 -11.90 4.81 12.69
C LYS A 172 -11.95 3.32 12.34
N ASP A 173 -10.93 2.81 11.65
CA ASP A 173 -10.81 1.41 11.25
C ASP A 173 -9.79 0.63 12.12
N LYS A 174 -9.61 1.03 13.39
CA LYS A 174 -8.61 0.48 14.31
C LYS A 174 -8.66 -1.05 14.38
N ASP A 175 -9.85 -1.61 14.50
CA ASP A 175 -10.11 -3.06 14.52
C ASP A 175 -9.55 -3.79 13.28
N LYS A 176 -9.67 -3.18 12.09
CA LYS A 176 -9.29 -3.80 10.82
C LYS A 176 -7.80 -3.66 10.54
N VAL A 177 -7.21 -2.55 10.99
CA VAL A 177 -5.75 -2.33 10.97
C VAL A 177 -5.06 -3.28 11.97
N LEU A 178 -5.62 -3.47 13.17
CA LEU A 178 -5.15 -4.47 14.13
C LEU A 178 -5.15 -5.87 13.52
N ASN A 179 -6.27 -6.26 12.92
CA ASN A 179 -6.36 -7.53 12.20
C ASN A 179 -5.29 -7.66 11.09
N ALA A 180 -4.95 -6.56 10.40
CA ALA A 180 -3.91 -6.55 9.38
C ALA A 180 -2.50 -6.77 9.96
N MET A 181 -2.23 -6.31 11.17
CA MET A 181 -0.93 -6.51 11.85
C MET A 181 -0.79 -7.93 12.41
N GLU A 182 -1.85 -8.45 13.03
CA GLU A 182 -1.81 -9.73 13.76
C GLU A 182 -1.97 -10.94 12.83
N LEU A 183 -3.00 -10.93 11.98
CA LEU A 183 -3.40 -12.10 11.19
C LEU A 183 -2.47 -12.25 9.98
N PRO A 184 -2.23 -13.47 9.47
CA PRO A 184 -1.29 -13.71 8.36
C PRO A 184 -1.89 -13.47 6.96
N TYR A 185 -3.19 -13.15 6.86
CA TYR A 185 -3.90 -13.04 5.58
C TYR A 185 -3.50 -11.78 4.81
N SER A 186 -3.47 -11.86 3.48
CA SER A 186 -3.15 -10.72 2.61
C SER A 186 -3.88 -10.81 1.27
N ASN A 187 -4.04 -9.68 0.61
CA ASN A 187 -4.66 -9.58 -0.71
C ASN A 187 -3.72 -9.98 -1.87
N ALA A 188 -2.48 -10.43 -1.56
CA ALA A 188 -1.41 -10.61 -2.55
C ALA A 188 -1.78 -11.62 -3.67
N LYS A 189 -2.50 -12.70 -3.35
CA LYS A 189 -2.95 -13.69 -4.36
C LYS A 189 -3.96 -13.08 -5.34
N LEU A 190 -4.88 -12.27 -4.83
CA LEU A 190 -5.85 -11.55 -5.66
C LEU A 190 -5.12 -10.52 -6.54
N GLU A 191 -4.18 -9.77 -5.98
CA GLU A 191 -3.45 -8.74 -6.73
C GLU A 191 -2.56 -9.35 -7.83
N ALA A 192 -1.93 -10.51 -7.58
CA ALA A 192 -1.23 -11.25 -8.63
C ALA A 192 -2.16 -11.66 -9.79
N THR A 193 -3.39 -12.03 -9.46
CA THR A 193 -4.43 -12.37 -10.44
C THR A 193 -4.89 -11.13 -11.22
N ASN A 194 -5.15 -10.03 -10.52
CA ASN A 194 -5.51 -8.74 -11.12
C ASN A 194 -4.41 -8.25 -12.08
N ASN A 195 -3.14 -8.36 -11.68
CA ASN A 195 -2.03 -7.97 -12.53
C ASN A 195 -1.90 -8.84 -13.78
N LEU A 196 -2.14 -10.15 -13.67
CA LEU A 196 -2.23 -11.02 -14.85
C LEU A 196 -3.35 -10.59 -15.79
N ILE A 197 -4.54 -10.28 -15.26
CA ILE A 197 -5.69 -9.80 -16.04
C ILE A 197 -5.34 -8.47 -16.75
N LYS A 198 -4.70 -7.53 -16.04
CA LYS A 198 -4.21 -6.26 -16.60
C LYS A 198 -3.22 -6.48 -17.74
N VAL A 199 -2.28 -7.43 -17.59
CA VAL A 199 -1.31 -7.81 -18.64
C VAL A 199 -2.01 -8.40 -19.85
N ILE A 200 -2.97 -9.31 -19.66
CA ILE A 200 -3.77 -9.89 -20.76
C ILE A 200 -4.49 -8.78 -21.52
N LYS A 201 -5.14 -7.85 -20.80
CA LYS A 201 -5.83 -6.71 -21.40
C LYS A 201 -4.88 -5.81 -22.20
N ARG A 202 -3.69 -5.51 -21.65
CA ARG A 202 -2.67 -4.68 -22.31
C ARG A 202 -2.14 -5.34 -23.58
N ASN A 203 -1.78 -6.63 -23.51
CA ASN A 203 -1.23 -7.37 -24.65
C ASN A 203 -2.24 -7.53 -25.79
N ALA A 204 -3.53 -7.54 -25.48
CA ALA A 204 -4.59 -7.60 -26.49
C ALA A 204 -4.98 -6.22 -27.05
N PHE A 205 -4.39 -5.13 -26.55
CA PHE A 205 -4.81 -3.75 -26.85
C PHE A 205 -6.30 -3.49 -26.52
N GLY A 206 -6.80 -4.14 -25.46
CA GLY A 206 -8.20 -4.12 -25.06
C GLY A 206 -9.05 -5.22 -25.69
N PHE A 207 -10.30 -5.32 -25.24
CA PHE A 207 -11.26 -6.30 -25.75
C PHE A 207 -12.57 -5.60 -26.04
N ARG A 208 -13.15 -5.87 -27.22
CA ARG A 208 -14.48 -5.36 -27.61
C ARG A 208 -15.64 -6.20 -27.06
N ASN A 209 -15.37 -7.47 -26.74
CA ASN A 209 -16.36 -8.44 -26.28
C ASN A 209 -15.94 -9.03 -24.93
N PHE A 210 -16.79 -8.89 -23.91
CA PHE A 210 -16.51 -9.34 -22.55
C PHE A 210 -16.37 -10.86 -22.44
N GLU A 211 -17.19 -11.64 -23.16
CA GLU A 211 -17.09 -13.10 -23.14
C GLU A 211 -15.75 -13.58 -23.71
N LYS A 212 -15.23 -12.93 -24.76
CA LYS A 212 -13.89 -13.22 -25.28
C LYS A 212 -12.80 -12.87 -24.26
N PHE A 213 -12.97 -11.76 -23.54
CA PHE A 213 -12.05 -11.37 -22.47
C PHE A 213 -12.06 -12.37 -21.32
N LYS A 214 -13.25 -12.73 -20.82
CA LYS A 214 -13.48 -13.73 -19.77
C LYS A 214 -12.88 -15.08 -20.15
N LYS A 215 -13.14 -15.59 -21.36
CA LYS A 215 -12.54 -16.83 -21.86
C LYS A 215 -11.01 -16.78 -21.84
N ARG A 216 -10.42 -15.67 -22.31
CA ARG A 216 -8.96 -15.50 -22.30
C ARG A 216 -8.38 -15.50 -20.88
N ILE A 217 -9.06 -14.85 -19.93
CA ILE A 217 -8.68 -14.87 -18.51
C ILE A 217 -8.72 -16.30 -17.97
N LEU A 218 -9.84 -17.02 -18.16
CA LEU A 218 -10.01 -18.38 -17.66
C LEU A 218 -8.96 -19.34 -18.22
N ILE A 219 -8.66 -19.25 -19.52
CA ILE A 219 -7.60 -20.03 -20.17
C ILE A 219 -6.25 -19.74 -19.51
N ALA A 220 -5.89 -18.47 -19.33
CA ALA A 220 -4.61 -18.09 -18.72
C ALA A 220 -4.47 -18.55 -17.27
N LEU A 221 -5.57 -18.52 -16.50
CA LEU A 221 -5.60 -19.01 -15.12
C LEU A 221 -5.51 -20.53 -15.04
N ASN A 222 -6.19 -21.26 -15.94
CA ASN A 222 -6.13 -22.72 -15.99
C ASN A 222 -4.76 -23.24 -16.44
N ILE A 223 -4.12 -22.63 -17.45
CA ILE A 223 -2.77 -22.98 -17.89
C ILE A 223 -1.76 -22.82 -16.73
N LYS A 224 -1.92 -21.79 -15.89
CA LYS A 224 -1.10 -21.66 -14.68
C LYS A 224 -1.35 -22.81 -13.71
N LYS A 225 -2.61 -23.17 -13.44
CA LYS A 225 -2.97 -24.27 -12.52
C LYS A 225 -2.37 -25.61 -12.94
N GLU A 226 -2.32 -25.89 -14.24
CA GLU A 226 -1.65 -27.08 -14.78
C GLU A 226 -0.13 -27.03 -14.58
N ARG A 227 0.52 -25.88 -14.81
CA ARG A 227 1.95 -25.71 -14.53
C ARG A 227 2.30 -25.85 -13.05
N THR A 228 1.44 -25.42 -12.13
CA THR A 228 1.67 -25.58 -10.68
C THR A 228 1.43 -27.01 -10.18
N LYS A 229 0.74 -27.87 -10.95
CA LYS A 229 0.48 -29.27 -10.59
C LYS A 229 1.65 -30.22 -10.91
N PHE A 230 2.73 -29.73 -11.52
CA PHE A 230 3.88 -30.54 -11.95
C PHE A 230 5.17 -30.20 -11.20
N ILE A 231 5.18 -30.28 -9.86
CA ILE A 231 6.37 -30.66 -9.07
C ILE A 231 5.89 -31.38 -7.80
N LEU A 232 5.44 -32.62 -7.94
CA LEU A 232 5.55 -33.62 -6.88
C LEU A 232 6.05 -34.91 -7.52
N SER A 233 7.10 -35.47 -6.91
CA SER A 233 7.87 -36.67 -7.28
C SER A 233 8.89 -36.51 -8.42
N ARG A 234 10.15 -36.33 -8.01
CA ARG A 234 11.20 -37.35 -8.15
C ARG A 234 12.47 -36.87 -7.44
N CYS A 235 12.57 -37.19 -6.15
CA CYS A 235 13.60 -38.02 -5.51
C CYS A 235 13.13 -38.29 -4.08
#